data_AF-A0AAU2CHC5-F1
#
_entry.id   AF-A0AAU2CHC5-F1
#
_cell.length_a   1.000
_cell.length_b   1.000
_cell.length_c   1.000
_cell.angle_alpha   90.00
_cell.angle_beta   90.00
_cell.angle_gamma   90.00
#
_symmetry.space_group_name_H-M   'P 1'
#
loop_
_entity.id
_entity.type
_entity.pdbx_description
1 polymer ?
#
loop_
_entity_poly.entity_id
_entity_poly.type
_entity_poly.pdbx_seq_one_letter_code
_entity_poly.pdbx_strand_id
1 'polypeptide(L)' 'MIVFRSGDKVAIVACQDDPRAIGRIGRIIDEVPPGPLTNGRWTVKGVGLLIGPVLCHGHELRRTG' A
#
# COMPACT_ATOMS: atom_id res chain seq x y z
N MET A 1 -8.10 -13.59 0.67
CA MET A 1 -7.42 -12.49 -0.05
C MET A 1 -7.97 -11.17 0.50
N ILE A 2 -7.13 -10.30 1.06
CA ILE A 2 -7.57 -8.96 1.47
C ILE A 2 -7.71 -8.14 0.19
N VAL A 3 -8.92 -7.61 -0.07
CA VAL A 3 -9.20 -6.80 -1.25
C VAL A 3 -9.29 -5.34 -0.83
N PHE A 4 -8.50 -4.49 -1.48
CA PHE A 4 -8.61 -3.04 -1.39
C PHE A 4 -9.27 -2.46 -2.65
N ARG A 5 -9.66 -1.20 -2.57
CA ARG A 5 -10.21 -0.39 -3.65
C ARG A 5 -9.40 0.90 -3.75
N SER A 6 -9.33 1.46 -4.94
CA SER A 6 -8.74 2.79 -5.13
C SER A 6 -9.37 3.80 -4.16
N GLY A 7 -8.53 4.60 -3.52
CA GLY A 7 -8.91 5.57 -2.51
C GLY A 7 -8.96 5.06 -1.08
N ASP A 8 -8.96 3.73 -0.85
CA ASP A 8 -8.93 3.16 0.51
C ASP A 8 -7.72 3.70 1.28
N LYS A 9 -7.97 4.25 2.48
CA LYS A 9 -6.90 4.62 3.40
C LYS A 9 -6.37 3.39 4.11
N VAL A 10 -5.05 3.25 4.13
CA VAL A 10 -4.38 2.11 4.74
C VAL A 10 -3.21 2.56 5.60
N ALA A 11 -3.08 1.96 6.77
CA ALA A 11 -1.87 1.96 7.57
C ALA A 11 -0.92 0.86 7.06
N ILE A 12 0.35 1.23 6.94
CA ILE A 12 1.43 0.33 6.52
C ILE A 12 2.07 -0.24 7.78
N VAL A 13 1.83 -1.52 8.07
CA VAL A 13 2.37 -2.20 9.26
C VAL A 13 3.70 -2.91 8.99
N ALA A 14 3.98 -3.20 7.73
CA ALA A 14 5.26 -3.67 7.21
C ALA A 14 5.43 -3.13 5.78
N CYS A 15 6.65 -3.09 5.25
CA CYS A 15 6.87 -2.74 3.84
C CYS A 15 8.26 -3.22 3.44
N GLN A 16 8.33 -4.21 2.56
CA GLN A 16 9.61 -4.65 1.98
C GLN A 16 10.19 -3.68 0.96
N ASP A 17 9.33 -2.90 0.29
CA ASP A 17 9.72 -2.00 -0.80
C ASP A 17 10.47 -0.76 -0.28
N ASP A 18 9.97 -0.15 0.79
CA ASP A 18 10.64 0.93 1.51
C ASP A 18 10.30 0.88 3.01
N PRO A 19 11.26 0.50 3.88
CA PRO A 19 11.06 0.44 5.33
C PRO A 19 10.64 1.77 5.97
N ARG A 20 10.90 2.91 5.33
CA ARG A 20 10.50 4.25 5.84
C ARG A 20 8.99 4.46 5.81
N ALA A 21 8.26 3.65 5.05
CA ALA A 21 6.81 3.70 4.97
C ALA A 21 6.12 3.03 6.17
N ILE A 22 6.83 2.23 6.97
CA ILE A 22 6.28 1.53 8.14
C ILE A 22 5.77 2.56 9.16
N GLY A 23 4.54 2.35 9.65
CA GLY A 23 3.85 3.25 10.57
C GLY A 23 3.19 4.46 9.91
N ARG A 24 3.30 4.62 8.59
CA ARG A 24 2.63 5.71 7.84
C ARG A 24 1.24 5.27 7.39
N ILE A 25 0.40 6.26 7.10
CA ILE A 25 -0.89 6.08 6.45
C ILE A 25 -0.77 6.61 5.02
N GLY A 26 -1.29 5.85 4.07
CA GLY A 26 -1.40 6.24 2.67
C GLY A 26 -2.75 5.86 2.08
N ARG A 27 -2.82 5.89 0.75
CA ARG A 27 -4.01 5.47 -0.01
C ARG A 27 -3.65 4.50 -1.10
N ILE A 28 -4.51 3.51 -1.30
CA ILE A 28 -4.46 2.63 -2.46
C ILE A 28 -4.79 3.44 -3.70
N ILE A 29 -3.96 3.33 -4.74
CA ILE A 29 -4.23 3.98 -6.03
C ILE A 29 -4.58 3.00 -7.14
N ASP A 30 -4.44 1.70 -6.89
CA ASP A 30 -4.76 0.69 -7.88
C ASP A 30 -6.28 0.60 -8.11
N GLU A 31 -6.68 0.63 -9.38
CA GLU A 31 -8.08 0.48 -9.79
C GLU A 31 -8.51 -1.00 -9.86
N VAL A 32 -7.54 -1.92 -9.95
CA VAL A 32 -7.74 -3.36 -10.02
C VAL A 32 -6.87 -4.08 -9.00
N PRO A 33 -7.23 -5.32 -8.59
CA PRO A 33 -6.37 -6.12 -7.72
C PRO A 33 -4.97 -6.35 -8.31
N PRO A 34 -3.95 -6.47 -7.45
CA PRO A 34 -2.57 -6.61 -7.90
C PRO A 34 -2.35 -7.98 -8.57
N GLY A 35 -1.49 -7.96 -9.60
CA GLY A 35 -1.18 -9.12 -10.43
C GLY A 35 0.32 -9.38 -10.54
N PRO A 36 0.73 -10.24 -11.50
CA PRO A 36 2.14 -10.60 -11.67
C PRO A 36 3.07 -9.40 -11.89
N LEU A 37 2.60 -8.35 -12.57
CA LEU A 37 3.39 -7.14 -12.85
C LEU A 37 3.79 -6.35 -11.60
N THR A 38 3.00 -6.44 -10.51
CA THR A 38 3.33 -5.83 -9.21
C THR A 38 3.82 -6.85 -8.19
N ASN A 39 4.03 -8.10 -8.62
CA ASN A 39 4.29 -9.24 -7.74
C ASN A 39 3.22 -9.42 -6.64
N GLY A 40 1.95 -9.17 -6.97
CA GLY A 40 0.85 -9.27 -6.01
C GLY A 40 0.86 -8.21 -4.90
N ARG A 41 1.50 -7.06 -5.14
CA ARG A 41 1.57 -5.92 -4.21
C ARG A 41 0.69 -4.76 -4.66
N TRP A 42 0.08 -4.10 -3.70
CA TRP A 42 -0.73 -2.90 -3.86
C TRP A 42 0.15 -1.66 -3.85
N THR A 43 -0.17 -0.70 -4.72
CA THR A 43 0.47 0.61 -4.74
C THR A 43 -0.18 1.54 -3.72
N VAL A 44 0.60 1.96 -2.74
CA VAL A 44 0.19 2.92 -1.70
C VAL A 44 0.90 4.24 -1.93
N LYS A 45 0.14 5.32 -2.09
CA LYS A 45 0.65 6.68 -2.27
C LYS A 45 0.32 7.58 -1.07
N GLY A 46 1.05 8.68 -0.95
CA GLY A 46 0.79 9.70 0.07
C GLY A 46 1.34 9.34 1.45
N VAL A 47 2.36 8.49 1.49
CA VAL A 47 3.00 7.98 2.72
C VAL A 47 4.02 8.95 3.31
N GLY A 48 4.39 10.00 2.58
CA GLY A 48 5.27 11.08 3.01
C GLY A 48 5.63 12.02 1.86
N LEU A 49 6.20 13.19 2.18
CA LEU A 49 6.62 14.17 1.15
C LEU A 49 7.86 13.70 0.37
N LEU A 50 8.76 12.96 1.04
CA LEU A 50 10.03 12.47 0.49
C LEU A 50 10.03 10.96 0.21
N ILE A 51 8.86 10.33 0.29
CA ILE A 51 8.68 8.90 0.07
C ILE A 51 7.72 8.77 -1.11
N GLY A 52 8.18 8.14 -2.19
CA GLY A 52 7.36 7.86 -3.36
C GLY A 52 6.23 6.88 -3.05
N PRO A 53 5.40 6.53 -4.04
CA PRO A 53 4.52 5.38 -3.91
C PRO A 53 5.31 4.12 -3.58
N VAL A 54 4.75 3.27 -2.73
CA VAL A 54 5.37 2.00 -2.31
C VAL A 54 4.47 0.82 -2.67
N LEU A 55 5.09 -0.32 -2.93
CA LEU A 55 4.42 -1.58 -3.22
C LEU A 55 4.39 -2.48 -1.97
N CYS A 56 3.21 -2.67 -1.38
CA CYS A 56 3.00 -3.51 -0.20
C CYS A 56 2.09 -4.71 -0.51
N HIS A 57 2.40 -5.89 0.02
CA HIS A 57 1.45 -7.00 0.04
C HIS A 57 0.24 -6.67 0.91
N GLY A 58 -0.91 -7.29 0.62
CA GLY A 58 -2.13 -7.02 1.38
C GLY A 58 -2.04 -7.37 2.88
N HIS A 59 -1.16 -8.29 3.28
CA HIS A 59 -0.92 -8.62 4.69
C HIS A 59 -0.06 -7.58 5.42
N GLU A 60 0.63 -6.71 4.69
CA GLU A 60 1.43 -5.59 5.21
C GLU A 60 0.57 -4.32 5.43
N LEU A 61 -0.72 -4.38 5.08
CA LEU A 61 -1.65 -3.25 5.08
C LEU A 61 -2.85 -3.49 6.01
N ARG A 62 -3.31 -2.42 6.64
CA ARG A 62 -4.54 -2.40 7.45
C ARG A 62 -5.42 -1.22 7.04
N ARG A 63 -6.71 -1.46 6.83
CA ARG A 63 -7.67 -0.37 6.55
C ARG A 63 -7.75 0.58 7.73
N THR A 64 -7.84 1.87 7.45
CA THR A 64 -8.04 2.92 8.46
C THR A 64 -9.27 3.73 8.08
N GLY A 65 -10.46 3.22 8.42
CA GLY A 65 -11.75 3.84 8.08
C GLY A 65 -12.25 3.48 6.69
#